data_AF-A0A968N990-F1
#
_entry.id   AF-A0A968N990-F1
#
_cell.length_a   1.000
_cell.length_b   1.000
_cell.length_c   1.000
_cell.angle_alpha   90.00
_cell.angle_beta   90.00
_cell.angle_gamma   90.00
#
_symmetry.space_group_name_H-M   'P 1'
#
loop_
_entity.id
_entity.type
_entity.pdbx_description
1 polymer ?
#
loop_
_entity_poly.entity_id
_entity_poly.type
_entity_poly.pdbx_seq_one_letter_code
_entity_poly.pdbx_strand_id
1 'polypeptide(L)'
;MKTWQSFSLSMAIALSWLAGGTGDRAWANYNVSRCQQVREVRALALQAGLDGANLAALEVLYCQRSQPSRRSIRHQVSRDCQTLTAIAQLARIEQGTSALTRAVVGQQQVACNLGENSRLDRRLSYPNGQAVRFGDNWQYPNGQQAFFGATWNYPSGTRARFGSSWQYPNGSTARFGSNWRYPDGTLTSEQQLLTWACAIVPADECNQRLSEIRTRSGDTRDLAILELAWRAYQIGGAPT
;
A
#
# COMPACT_ATOMS: atom_id res chain seq x y z
N MET A 1 -67.92 3.54 -28.23
CA MET A 1 -67.54 2.31 -28.95
C MET A 1 -66.04 2.12 -28.76
N LYS A 2 -65.62 1.08 -28.04
CA LYS A 2 -64.86 -0.08 -28.58
C LYS A 2 -63.67 0.35 -29.45
N THR A 3 -62.42 -0.04 -29.29
CA THR A 3 -61.62 -0.88 -28.37
C THR A 3 -60.21 -0.75 -28.95
N TRP A 4 -59.17 -0.80 -28.12
CA TRP A 4 -57.78 -0.81 -28.55
C TRP A 4 -57.42 -2.10 -29.31
N GLN A 5 -56.71 -1.95 -30.43
CA GLN A 5 -55.98 -2.98 -31.18
C GLN A 5 -54.67 -2.33 -31.62
N SER A 6 -53.48 -2.91 -31.62
CA SER A 6 -52.92 -4.15 -31.06
C SER A 6 -51.45 -4.11 -31.50
N PHE A 7 -50.50 -4.01 -30.57
CA PHE A 7 -49.09 -4.27 -30.87
C PHE A 7 -48.77 -5.72 -30.54
N SER A 8 -48.09 -6.37 -31.47
CA SER A 8 -47.88 -7.81 -31.57
C SER A 8 -46.83 -8.32 -30.58
N LEU A 9 -47.01 -9.60 -30.26
CA LEU A 9 -46.16 -10.60 -29.60
C LEU A 9 -44.63 -10.39 -29.82
N SER A 10 -43.73 -10.69 -28.88
CA SER A 10 -43.62 -11.96 -28.18
C SER A 10 -42.95 -11.84 -26.82
N MET A 11 -43.66 -12.40 -25.84
CA MET A 11 -43.25 -12.66 -24.48
C MET A 11 -42.60 -14.05 -24.44
N ALA A 12 -41.31 -14.15 -24.12
CA ALA A 12 -40.68 -15.42 -23.74
C ALA A 12 -40.52 -15.44 -22.20
N ILE A 13 -41.62 -15.75 -21.51
CA ILE A 13 -41.56 -16.20 -20.12
C ILE A 13 -41.24 -17.69 -20.16
N ALA A 14 -39.99 -18.04 -19.88
CA ALA A 14 -39.64 -19.38 -19.44
C ALA A 14 -39.64 -19.38 -17.90
N LEU A 15 -40.77 -19.81 -17.34
CA LEU A 15 -40.91 -20.24 -15.96
C LEU A 15 -40.05 -21.50 -15.75
N SER A 16 -39.00 -21.38 -14.95
CA SER A 16 -38.34 -22.53 -14.34
C SER A 16 -38.10 -22.24 -12.86
N TRP A 17 -39.18 -22.32 -12.09
CA TRP A 17 -39.11 -22.75 -10.70
C TRP A 17 -39.09 -24.27 -10.71
N LEU A 18 -37.98 -24.87 -10.26
CA LEU A 18 -37.86 -26.18 -9.60
C LEU A 18 -36.37 -26.59 -9.61
N ALA A 19 -35.55 -25.93 -8.79
CA ALA A 19 -34.32 -26.46 -8.19
C ALA A 19 -33.74 -25.37 -7.28
N GLY A 20 -33.47 -25.72 -6.02
CA GLY A 20 -32.84 -24.81 -5.06
C GLY A 20 -31.47 -24.31 -5.52
N GLY A 21 -31.16 -23.05 -5.18
CA GLY A 21 -29.80 -22.50 -5.27
C GLY A 21 -29.61 -21.29 -6.20
N THR A 22 -30.42 -20.23 -6.08
CA THR A 22 -30.20 -18.96 -6.83
C THR A 22 -29.95 -17.74 -5.96
N GLY A 23 -30.19 -17.82 -4.64
CA GLY A 23 -29.86 -16.73 -3.70
C GLY A 23 -28.37 -16.41 -3.69
N ASP A 24 -27.51 -17.42 -3.63
CA ASP A 24 -26.07 -17.20 -3.47
C ASP A 24 -25.40 -16.59 -4.71
N ARG A 25 -25.89 -16.88 -5.93
CA ARG A 25 -25.34 -16.32 -7.18
C ARG A 25 -25.76 -14.86 -7.42
N ALA A 26 -27.02 -14.51 -7.14
CA ALA A 26 -27.48 -13.13 -7.28
C ALA A 26 -26.85 -12.20 -6.22
N TRP A 27 -26.68 -12.69 -4.99
CA TRP A 27 -26.04 -11.94 -3.91
C TRP A 27 -24.51 -11.84 -4.07
N ALA A 28 -23.85 -12.87 -4.63
CA ALA A 28 -22.43 -12.79 -4.99
C ALA A 28 -22.16 -11.72 -6.06
N ASN A 29 -22.98 -11.66 -7.10
CA ASN A 29 -22.85 -10.65 -8.16
C ASN A 29 -23.08 -9.22 -7.64
N TYR A 30 -24.02 -9.03 -6.71
CA TYR A 30 -24.30 -7.74 -6.07
C TYR A 30 -23.13 -7.22 -5.22
N ASN A 31 -22.47 -8.11 -4.46
CA ASN A 31 -21.34 -7.73 -3.60
C ASN A 31 -20.04 -7.50 -4.38
N VAL A 32 -19.80 -8.25 -5.47
CA VAL A 32 -18.68 -7.99 -6.38
C VAL A 32 -18.80 -6.61 -7.03
N SER A 33 -20.02 -6.22 -7.44
CA SER A 33 -20.30 -4.90 -8.01
C SER A 33 -20.06 -3.77 -6.99
N ARG A 34 -20.48 -3.92 -5.73
CA ARG A 34 -20.22 -2.92 -4.68
C ARG A 34 -18.75 -2.81 -4.29
N CYS A 35 -18.01 -3.93 -4.26
CA CYS A 35 -16.56 -3.89 -4.05
C CYS A 35 -15.85 -3.11 -5.18
N GLN A 36 -16.24 -3.33 -6.44
CA GLN A 36 -15.71 -2.55 -7.57
C GLN A 36 -16.06 -1.06 -7.46
N GLN A 37 -17.30 -0.72 -7.13
CA GLN A 37 -17.71 0.68 -6.93
C GLN A 37 -16.93 1.36 -5.80
N VAL A 38 -16.71 0.68 -4.67
CA VAL A 38 -15.90 1.25 -3.57
C VAL A 38 -14.45 1.44 -4.00
N ARG A 39 -13.89 0.53 -4.81
CA ARG A 39 -12.56 0.69 -5.41
C ARG A 39 -12.48 1.85 -6.40
N GLU A 40 -13.52 2.09 -7.19
CA GLU A 40 -13.61 3.24 -8.11
C GLU A 40 -13.68 4.57 -7.35
N VAL A 41 -14.56 4.67 -6.35
CA VAL A 41 -14.64 5.85 -5.48
C VAL A 41 -13.31 6.10 -4.79
N ARG A 42 -12.65 5.04 -4.35
CA ARG A 42 -11.33 5.12 -3.77
C ARG A 42 -10.26 5.54 -4.76
N ALA A 43 -10.31 5.08 -6.01
CA ALA A 43 -9.42 5.53 -7.08
C ALA A 43 -9.51 7.05 -7.26
N LEU A 44 -10.74 7.58 -7.28
CA LEU A 44 -11.00 9.01 -7.40
C LEU A 44 -10.52 9.78 -6.17
N ALA A 45 -10.79 9.27 -4.96
CA ALA A 45 -10.29 9.87 -3.73
C ALA A 45 -8.76 9.87 -3.69
N LEU A 46 -8.12 8.79 -4.13
CA LEU A 46 -6.67 8.70 -4.27
C LEU A 46 -6.13 9.70 -5.26
N GLN A 47 -6.80 9.98 -6.39
CA GLN A 47 -6.40 11.02 -7.34
C GLN A 47 -6.57 12.42 -6.75
N ALA A 48 -7.67 12.66 -6.03
CA ALA A 48 -7.99 13.94 -5.38
C ALA A 48 -7.20 14.19 -4.08
N GLY A 49 -6.46 13.20 -3.57
CA GLY A 49 -5.72 13.32 -2.30
C GLY A 49 -6.60 13.22 -1.05
N LEU A 50 -7.78 12.62 -1.20
CA LEU A 50 -8.82 12.47 -0.19
C LEU A 50 -8.94 11.02 0.35
N ASP A 51 -8.02 10.12 -0.02
CA ASP A 51 -8.00 8.76 0.53
C ASP A 51 -7.64 8.78 2.01
N GLY A 52 -8.34 7.96 2.80
CA GLY A 52 -8.16 7.90 4.23
C GLY A 52 -8.62 6.58 4.81
N ALA A 53 -8.32 6.38 6.10
CA ALA A 53 -8.58 5.13 6.81
C ALA A 53 -10.05 4.67 6.70
N ASN A 54 -11.00 5.61 6.63
CA ASN A 54 -12.43 5.31 6.47
C ASN A 54 -12.77 4.74 5.09
N LEU A 55 -12.14 5.26 4.03
CA LEU A 55 -12.36 4.77 2.67
C LEU A 55 -11.68 3.42 2.45
N ALA A 56 -10.49 3.24 3.03
CA ALA A 56 -9.84 1.95 3.16
C ALA A 56 -10.72 0.94 3.92
N ALA A 57 -11.28 1.33 5.07
CA ALA A 57 -12.17 0.49 5.87
C ALA A 57 -13.51 0.16 5.17
N LEU A 58 -14.01 1.05 4.30
CA LEU A 58 -15.15 0.77 3.45
C LEU A 58 -14.82 -0.29 2.40
N GLU A 59 -13.65 -0.21 1.76
CA GLU A 59 -13.20 -1.23 0.81
C GLU A 59 -13.10 -2.60 1.50
N VAL A 60 -12.48 -2.62 2.67
CA VAL A 60 -12.47 -3.76 3.59
C VAL A 60 -13.88 -4.34 3.79
N LEU A 61 -14.84 -3.53 4.22
CA LEU A 61 -16.16 -4.01 4.63
C LEU A 61 -16.95 -4.60 3.46
N TYR A 62 -16.89 -3.96 2.29
CA TYR A 62 -17.64 -4.41 1.11
C TYR A 62 -16.94 -5.52 0.32
N CYS A 63 -15.61 -5.64 0.42
CA CYS A 63 -14.85 -6.67 -0.28
C CYS A 63 -14.57 -7.94 0.55
N GLN A 64 -14.91 -7.99 1.85
CA GLN A 64 -14.54 -9.11 2.74
C GLN A 64 -15.63 -10.11 3.17
N ARG A 65 -16.83 -10.12 2.59
CA ARG A 65 -17.90 -10.97 3.17
C ARG A 65 -17.74 -12.48 2.89
N SER A 66 -16.93 -13.11 3.75
CA SER A 66 -16.94 -14.51 4.23
C SER A 66 -16.50 -14.49 5.71
N GLN A 67 -17.40 -14.02 6.59
CA GLN A 67 -17.43 -13.95 8.08
C GLN A 67 -16.12 -13.99 8.95
N PRO A 68 -16.02 -13.12 9.98
CA PRO A 68 -15.01 -13.22 11.03
C PRO A 68 -15.50 -14.13 12.19
N SER A 69 -14.74 -15.18 12.53
CA SER A 69 -14.94 -15.86 13.81
C SER A 69 -14.33 -15.01 14.93
N ARG A 70 -15.15 -14.70 15.93
CA ARG A 70 -14.74 -14.05 17.18
C ARG A 70 -13.89 -15.04 17.98
N ARG A 71 -12.58 -14.99 17.81
CA ARG A 71 -11.62 -15.39 18.85
C ARG A 71 -10.73 -14.21 19.13
N SER A 72 -10.55 -13.92 20.41
CA SER A 72 -9.58 -12.96 20.96
C SER A 72 -8.26 -13.00 20.16
N ILE A 73 -8.09 -12.09 19.21
CA ILE A 73 -6.85 -11.96 18.44
C ILE A 73 -6.00 -10.93 19.16
N ARG A 74 -4.96 -11.41 19.84
CA ARG A 74 -3.77 -10.60 20.10
C ARG A 74 -3.34 -10.05 18.74
N HIS A 75 -3.59 -8.77 18.46
CA HIS A 75 -3.36 -8.13 17.16
C HIS A 75 -1.88 -8.25 16.75
N GLN A 76 -1.50 -9.39 16.17
CA GLN A 76 -0.26 -9.52 15.43
C GLN A 76 -0.49 -8.85 14.08
N VAL A 77 0.38 -7.89 13.77
CA VAL A 77 0.37 -7.18 12.50
C VAL A 77 0.65 -8.21 11.41
N SER A 78 -0.28 -8.38 10.46
CA SER A 78 -0.12 -9.36 9.39
C SER A 78 1.18 -9.13 8.62
N ARG A 79 1.81 -10.23 8.15
CA ARG A 79 3.04 -10.13 7.33
C ARG A 79 2.83 -9.22 6.11
N ASP A 80 1.64 -9.25 5.52
CA ASP A 80 1.26 -8.39 4.40
C ASP A 80 1.23 -6.91 4.77
N CYS A 81 0.72 -6.57 5.96
CA CYS A 81 0.76 -5.20 6.47
C CYS A 81 2.20 -4.72 6.70
N GLN A 82 3.07 -5.57 7.26
CA GLN A 82 4.48 -5.23 7.47
C GLN A 82 5.18 -4.97 6.13
N THR A 83 4.99 -5.86 5.16
CA THR A 83 5.56 -5.72 3.82
C THR A 83 5.05 -4.46 3.13
N LEU A 84 3.74 -4.23 3.11
CA LEU A 84 3.16 -3.03 2.50
C LEU A 84 3.58 -1.74 3.23
N THR A 85 3.84 -1.80 4.54
CA THR A 85 4.36 -0.65 5.28
C THR A 85 5.75 -0.27 4.78
N ALA A 86 6.63 -1.25 4.58
CA ALA A 86 7.95 -1.02 3.99
C ALA A 86 7.87 -0.54 2.53
N ILE A 87 7.02 -1.16 1.70
CA ILE A 87 6.79 -0.73 0.30
C ILE A 87 6.26 0.72 0.25
N ALA A 88 5.30 1.06 1.10
CA ALA A 88 4.76 2.42 1.19
C ALA A 88 5.83 3.44 1.62
N GLN A 89 6.72 3.04 2.52
CA GLN A 89 7.81 3.89 2.97
C GLN A 89 8.84 4.12 1.84
N LEU A 90 9.21 3.07 1.10
CA LEU A 90 10.06 3.20 -0.10
C LEU A 90 9.44 4.10 -1.17
N ALA A 91 8.13 3.99 -1.40
CA ALA A 91 7.42 4.88 -2.32
C ALA A 91 7.46 6.34 -1.85
N ARG A 92 7.29 6.61 -0.54
CA ARG A 92 7.41 7.96 0.03
C ARG A 92 8.82 8.53 -0.14
N ILE A 93 9.85 7.71 0.09
CA ILE A 93 11.25 8.12 -0.04
C ILE A 93 11.54 8.60 -1.47
N GLU A 94 11.17 7.81 -2.47
CA GLU A 94 11.47 8.17 -3.86
C GLU A 94 10.53 9.24 -4.43
N GLN A 95 9.22 9.08 -4.24
CA GLN A 95 8.21 9.86 -4.98
C GLN A 95 7.37 10.80 -4.11
N GLY A 96 7.66 10.93 -2.81
CA GLY A 96 6.92 11.79 -1.91
C GLY A 96 5.42 11.47 -1.91
N THR A 97 4.59 12.47 -2.21
CA THR A 97 3.11 12.38 -2.19
C THR A 97 2.48 12.03 -3.55
N SER A 98 3.22 11.33 -4.43
CA SER A 98 2.73 10.93 -5.76
C SER A 98 1.44 10.10 -5.69
N ALA A 99 0.71 10.03 -6.81
CA ALA A 99 -0.48 9.18 -6.92
C ALA A 99 -0.15 7.70 -6.67
N LEU A 100 1.05 7.26 -7.08
CA LEU A 100 1.58 5.92 -6.81
C LEU A 100 1.74 5.71 -5.30
N THR A 101 2.42 6.62 -4.60
CA THR A 101 2.62 6.51 -3.16
C THR A 101 1.29 6.48 -2.43
N ARG A 102 0.35 7.34 -2.81
CA ARG A 102 -1.01 7.33 -2.24
C ARG A 102 -1.70 5.98 -2.43
N ALA A 103 -1.63 5.40 -3.64
CA ALA A 103 -2.24 4.09 -3.90
C ALA A 103 -1.63 2.97 -3.04
N VAL A 104 -0.31 2.99 -2.84
CA VAL A 104 0.40 2.03 -1.97
C VAL A 104 0.04 2.23 -0.51
N VAL A 105 0.05 3.47 -0.01
CA VAL A 105 -0.36 3.79 1.37
C VAL A 105 -1.81 3.39 1.62
N GLY A 106 -2.68 3.63 0.65
CA GLY A 106 -4.04 3.18 0.71
C GLY A 106 -4.12 1.65 0.84
N GLN A 107 -3.36 0.94 0.03
CA GLN A 107 -3.35 -0.52 0.08
C GLN A 107 -2.77 -1.07 1.39
N GLN A 108 -1.74 -0.40 1.93
CA GLN A 108 -1.17 -0.66 3.25
C GLN A 108 -2.26 -0.56 4.33
N GLN A 109 -3.03 0.54 4.36
CA GLN A 109 -4.09 0.72 5.34
C GLN A 109 -5.13 -0.41 5.30
N VAL A 110 -5.52 -0.83 4.09
CA VAL A 110 -6.40 -1.99 3.92
C VAL A 110 -5.74 -3.23 4.51
N ALA A 111 -4.53 -3.60 4.10
CA ALA A 111 -3.87 -4.81 4.61
C ALA A 111 -3.67 -4.80 6.13
N CYS A 112 -3.39 -3.64 6.72
CA CYS A 112 -3.19 -3.46 8.16
C CYS A 112 -4.48 -3.51 8.97
N ASN A 113 -5.59 -3.00 8.42
CA ASN A 113 -6.89 -3.01 9.10
C ASN A 113 -7.58 -4.38 9.04
N LEU A 114 -7.11 -5.29 8.18
CA LEU A 114 -7.84 -6.51 7.85
C LEU A 114 -7.60 -7.74 8.73
N GLY A 115 -6.63 -7.70 9.65
CA GLY A 115 -6.31 -8.82 10.52
C GLY A 115 -5.83 -10.08 9.77
N GLU A 116 -5.11 -10.96 10.46
CA GLU A 116 -4.47 -12.16 9.84
C GLU A 116 -5.47 -13.19 9.27
N ASN A 117 -6.74 -13.16 9.70
CA ASN A 117 -7.76 -14.14 9.30
C ASN A 117 -8.46 -13.79 7.99
N SER A 118 -8.16 -12.65 7.40
CA SER A 118 -8.70 -12.31 6.11
C SER A 118 -7.97 -13.09 5.03
N ARG A 119 -8.67 -14.04 4.40
CA ARG A 119 -8.23 -14.77 3.22
C ARG A 119 -8.09 -13.83 2.01
N LEU A 120 -7.21 -12.83 2.11
CA LEU A 120 -6.74 -11.95 1.03
C LEU A 120 -5.90 -12.69 -0.02
N ASP A 121 -5.78 -14.00 0.17
CA ASP A 121 -5.08 -15.01 -0.61
C ASP A 121 -5.43 -15.04 -2.11
N ARG A 122 -6.22 -14.11 -2.65
CA ARG A 122 -6.58 -14.18 -4.07
C ARG A 122 -6.81 -12.91 -4.88
N ARG A 123 -6.49 -11.68 -4.42
CA ARG A 123 -6.20 -10.47 -5.27
C ARG A 123 -6.37 -9.16 -4.47
N LEU A 124 -5.35 -8.79 -3.69
CA LEU A 124 -5.13 -7.37 -3.44
C LEU A 124 -4.72 -6.75 -4.79
N SER A 125 -5.45 -5.73 -5.23
CA SER A 125 -5.20 -5.03 -6.48
C SER A 125 -5.24 -3.54 -6.21
N TYR A 126 -4.30 -2.82 -6.80
CA TYR A 126 -4.35 -1.37 -6.85
C TYR A 126 -5.58 -0.90 -7.64
N PRO A 127 -5.98 0.37 -7.49
CA PRO A 127 -7.16 0.91 -8.18
C PRO A 127 -7.08 0.82 -9.71
N ASN A 128 -5.88 0.77 -10.28
CA ASN A 128 -5.66 0.57 -11.72
C ASN A 128 -5.76 -0.90 -12.16
N GLY A 129 -6.18 -1.81 -11.28
CA GLY A 129 -6.36 -3.23 -11.56
C GLY A 129 -5.10 -4.07 -11.44
N GLN A 130 -3.92 -3.46 -11.32
CA GLN A 130 -2.68 -4.21 -11.15
C GLN A 130 -2.68 -4.93 -9.80
N ALA A 131 -2.27 -6.21 -9.77
CA ALA A 131 -2.20 -6.92 -8.50
C ALA A 131 -1.02 -6.42 -7.66
N VAL A 132 -1.26 -6.38 -6.36
CA VAL A 132 -0.29 -5.95 -5.35
C VAL A 132 0.75 -7.04 -5.09
N ARG A 133 0.31 -8.31 -5.18
CA ARG A 133 1.14 -9.49 -4.93
C ARG A 133 0.76 -10.63 -5.86
N PHE A 134 1.77 -11.36 -6.36
CA PHE A 134 1.64 -12.63 -7.08
C PHE A 134 2.63 -13.63 -6.50
N GLY A 135 2.15 -14.70 -5.85
CA GLY A 135 3.02 -15.61 -5.11
C GLY A 135 3.76 -14.84 -4.01
N ASP A 136 5.09 -14.86 -4.02
CA ASP A 136 5.93 -14.07 -3.09
C ASP A 136 6.44 -12.75 -3.68
N ASN A 137 6.07 -12.43 -4.92
CA ASN A 137 6.44 -11.18 -5.57
C ASN A 137 5.43 -10.08 -5.23
N TRP A 138 5.93 -8.93 -4.78
CA TRP A 138 5.14 -7.72 -4.56
C TRP A 138 5.46 -6.68 -5.60
N GLN A 139 4.44 -5.95 -6.04
CA GLN A 139 4.56 -4.95 -7.10
C GLN A 139 4.03 -3.59 -6.64
N TYR A 140 4.56 -2.54 -7.24
CA TYR A 140 4.01 -1.20 -7.22
C TYR A 140 2.89 -1.05 -8.26
N PRO A 141 2.03 -0.03 -8.13
CA PRO A 141 0.97 0.28 -9.11
C PRO A 141 1.46 0.54 -10.55
N ASN A 142 2.75 0.71 -10.78
CA ASN A 142 3.31 1.01 -12.10
C ASN A 142 3.96 -0.21 -12.78
N GLY A 143 3.70 -1.43 -12.32
CA GLY A 143 4.33 -2.64 -12.85
C GLY A 143 5.62 -3.05 -12.12
N GLN A 144 6.28 -2.13 -11.43
CA GLN A 144 7.63 -2.39 -10.92
C GLN A 144 7.60 -3.32 -9.72
N GLN A 145 8.55 -4.24 -9.66
CA GLN A 145 8.69 -5.17 -8.55
C GLN A 145 9.19 -4.43 -7.31
N ALA A 146 8.40 -4.46 -6.24
CA ALA A 146 8.71 -3.82 -4.96
C ALA A 146 9.53 -4.71 -4.02
N PHE A 147 9.18 -6.00 -3.93
CA PHE A 147 9.83 -6.93 -3.01
C PHE A 147 9.80 -8.37 -3.55
N PHE A 148 10.93 -9.06 -3.45
CA PHE A 148 11.06 -10.49 -3.72
C PHE A 148 12.25 -11.09 -2.96
N GLY A 149 11.99 -12.14 -2.19
CA GLY A 149 13.02 -12.80 -1.37
C GLY A 149 13.58 -11.86 -0.31
N ALA A 150 14.83 -11.40 -0.48
CA ALA A 150 15.48 -10.42 0.40
C ALA A 150 15.73 -9.07 -0.27
N THR A 151 15.26 -8.89 -1.51
CA THR A 151 15.50 -7.71 -2.33
C THR A 151 14.30 -6.79 -2.27
N TRP A 152 14.57 -5.52 -1.97
CA TRP A 152 13.59 -4.45 -1.99
C TRP A 152 13.98 -3.44 -3.06
N ASN A 153 13.01 -2.90 -3.79
CA ASN A 153 13.25 -1.86 -4.79
C ASN A 153 12.34 -0.65 -4.56
N TYR A 154 12.79 0.49 -5.04
CA TYR A 154 11.99 1.70 -5.19
C TYR A 154 11.01 1.57 -6.37
N PRO A 155 9.98 2.44 -6.44
CA PRO A 155 9.06 2.46 -7.56
C PRO A 155 9.68 2.67 -8.94
N SER A 156 10.87 3.26 -9.05
CA SER A 156 11.62 3.36 -10.32
C SER A 156 12.25 2.03 -10.78
N GLY A 157 12.33 1.04 -9.90
CA GLY A 157 13.10 -0.18 -10.10
C GLY A 157 14.52 -0.12 -9.54
N THR A 158 15.01 1.05 -9.08
CA THR A 158 16.27 1.15 -8.35
C THR A 158 16.22 0.29 -7.10
N ARG A 159 17.29 -0.45 -6.83
CA ARG A 159 17.39 -1.31 -5.66
C ARG A 159 17.46 -0.46 -4.39
N ALA A 160 16.62 -0.80 -3.41
CA ALA A 160 16.60 -0.15 -2.10
C ALA A 160 17.36 -0.96 -1.05
N ARG A 161 17.25 -2.29 -1.10
CA ARG A 161 17.94 -3.17 -0.16
C ARG A 161 18.32 -4.50 -0.78
N PHE A 162 19.49 -5.00 -0.40
CA PHE A 162 19.90 -6.37 -0.62
C PHE A 162 20.82 -6.84 0.52
N GLY A 163 20.45 -7.96 1.15
CA GLY A 163 21.13 -8.42 2.36
C GLY A 163 21.07 -7.35 3.46
N SER A 164 22.23 -6.97 3.99
CA SER A 164 22.40 -5.93 5.02
C SER A 164 22.69 -4.53 4.44
N SER A 165 22.60 -4.36 3.12
CA SER A 165 22.90 -3.09 2.44
C SER A 165 21.63 -2.33 2.11
N TRP A 166 21.56 -1.07 2.52
CA TRP A 166 20.52 -0.12 2.11
C TRP A 166 21.09 0.91 1.13
N GLN A 167 20.29 1.30 0.14
CA GLN A 167 20.64 2.28 -0.89
C GLN A 167 19.62 3.41 -0.93
N TYR A 168 20.08 4.62 -1.22
CA TYR A 168 19.22 5.77 -1.53
C TYR A 168 18.61 5.64 -2.95
N PRO A 169 17.56 6.40 -3.28
CA PRO A 169 16.96 6.38 -4.63
C PRO A 169 17.92 6.72 -5.78
N ASN A 170 19.00 7.46 -5.52
CA ASN A 170 20.06 7.72 -6.51
C ASN A 170 21.03 6.54 -6.70
N GLY A 171 20.84 5.41 -6.00
CA GLY A 171 21.69 4.22 -6.07
C GLY A 171 22.93 4.24 -5.18
N SER A 172 23.21 5.35 -4.49
CA SER A 172 24.31 5.40 -3.53
C SER A 172 23.98 4.55 -2.29
N THR A 173 25.00 3.90 -1.72
CA THR A 173 24.84 3.10 -0.49
C THR A 173 24.56 4.02 0.68
N ALA A 174 23.45 3.82 1.39
CA ALA A 174 23.09 4.51 2.62
C ALA A 174 23.67 3.84 3.86
N ARG A 175 23.61 2.50 3.91
CA ARG A 175 24.10 1.71 5.04
C ARG A 175 24.69 0.39 4.57
N PHE A 176 25.82 0.01 5.13
CA PHE A 176 26.38 -1.34 4.97
C PHE A 176 26.98 -1.82 6.29
N GLY A 177 26.39 -2.86 6.88
CA GLY A 177 26.73 -3.27 8.24
C GLY A 177 26.41 -2.14 9.23
N SER A 178 27.37 -1.72 10.05
CA SER A 178 27.21 -0.59 10.98
C SER A 178 27.55 0.79 10.38
N ASN A 179 28.04 0.82 9.13
CA ASN A 179 28.53 2.05 8.52
C ASN A 179 27.41 2.79 7.80
N TRP A 180 27.27 4.08 8.10
CA TRP A 180 26.31 4.98 7.45
C TRP A 180 27.02 5.87 6.43
N ARG A 181 26.28 6.33 5.43
CA ARG A 181 26.75 7.26 4.42
C ARG A 181 25.70 8.32 4.15
N TYR A 182 26.15 9.51 3.81
CA TYR A 182 25.30 10.55 3.26
C TYR A 182 24.81 10.16 1.85
N PRO A 183 23.77 10.82 1.33
CA PRO A 183 23.25 10.53 -0.01
C PRO A 183 24.19 10.79 -1.19
N ASP A 184 25.31 11.49 -0.96
CA ASP A 184 26.41 11.66 -1.92
C ASP A 184 27.41 10.47 -1.89
N GLY A 185 27.24 9.52 -0.96
CA GLY A 185 28.12 8.37 -0.76
C GLY A 185 29.23 8.58 0.28
N THR A 186 29.38 9.78 0.85
CA THR A 186 30.42 10.09 1.85
C THR A 186 30.16 9.34 3.17
N LEU A 187 31.20 8.73 3.75
CA LEU A 187 31.09 7.96 5.00
C LEU A 187 30.75 8.87 6.19
N THR A 188 29.85 8.42 7.06
CA THR A 188 29.42 9.16 8.25
C THR A 188 29.00 8.21 9.37
N SER A 189 28.76 8.78 10.55
CA SER A 189 28.07 8.08 11.63
C SER A 189 26.55 8.32 11.56
N GLU A 190 25.78 7.42 12.16
CA GLU A 190 24.32 7.59 12.26
C GLU A 190 23.96 8.92 12.93
N GLN A 191 24.66 9.27 14.01
CA GLN A 191 24.41 10.50 14.77
C GLN A 191 24.66 11.75 13.92
N GLN A 192 25.77 11.77 13.16
CA GLN A 192 26.08 12.88 12.26
C GLN A 192 25.06 12.97 11.13
N LEU A 193 24.64 11.84 10.55
CA LEU A 193 23.60 11.80 9.52
C LEU A 193 22.28 12.40 10.02
N LEU A 194 21.83 12.00 11.22
CA LEU A 194 20.60 12.53 11.82
C LEU A 194 20.72 14.01 12.17
N THR A 195 21.87 14.43 12.70
CA THR A 195 22.13 15.83 13.07
C THR A 195 22.09 16.72 11.83
N TRP A 196 22.77 16.32 10.76
CA TRP A 196 22.74 17.01 9.47
C TRP A 196 21.33 17.06 8.88
N ALA A 197 20.62 15.92 8.87
CA ALA A 197 19.28 15.88 8.29
C ALA A 197 18.30 16.82 9.02
N CYS A 198 18.36 16.85 10.35
CA CYS A 198 17.56 17.73 11.18
C CYS A 198 17.98 19.21 11.14
N ALA A 199 19.17 19.53 10.65
CA ALA A 199 19.56 20.92 10.40
C ALA A 199 18.90 21.48 9.12
N ILE A 200 18.44 20.61 8.22
CA ILE A 200 17.84 20.99 6.93
C ILE A 200 16.31 20.87 6.96
N VAL A 201 15.80 19.78 7.53
CA VAL A 201 14.36 19.49 7.61
C VAL A 201 13.69 20.39 8.67
N PRO A 202 12.45 20.87 8.45
CA PRO A 202 11.71 21.65 9.45
C PRO A 202 11.70 20.96 10.83
N ALA A 203 11.81 21.76 11.89
CA ALA A 203 12.03 21.25 13.24
C ALA A 203 10.89 20.34 13.74
N ASP A 204 9.64 20.66 13.40
CA ASP A 204 8.47 19.84 13.70
C ASP A 204 8.52 18.47 12.98
N GLU A 205 8.84 18.47 11.69
CA GLU A 205 9.03 17.25 10.89
C GLU A 205 10.19 16.41 11.45
N CYS A 206 11.36 17.02 11.71
CA CYS A 206 12.49 16.32 12.32
C CYS A 206 12.12 15.69 13.67
N ASN A 207 11.47 16.43 14.58
CA ASN A 207 11.09 15.93 15.89
C ASN A 207 10.14 14.73 15.81
N GLN A 208 9.15 14.79 14.91
CA GLN A 208 8.26 13.68 14.65
C GLN A 208 9.04 12.45 14.16
N ARG A 209 9.91 12.61 13.15
CA ARG A 209 10.70 11.50 12.59
C ARG A 209 11.68 10.89 13.60
N LEU A 210 12.34 11.71 14.41
CA LEU A 210 13.22 11.22 15.48
C LEU A 210 12.46 10.39 16.52
N SER A 211 11.23 10.78 16.86
CA SER A 211 10.39 9.98 17.77
C SER A 211 10.05 8.60 17.19
N GLU A 212 9.78 8.53 15.89
CA GLU A 212 9.55 7.26 15.18
C GLU A 212 10.82 6.40 15.15
N ILE A 213 11.99 6.99 14.85
CA ILE A 213 13.27 6.29 14.80
C ILE A 213 13.63 5.68 16.17
N ARG A 214 13.33 6.39 17.27
CA ARG A 214 13.61 5.90 18.64
C ARG A 214 12.75 4.72 19.06
N THR A 215 11.55 4.58 18.49
CA THR A 215 10.60 3.51 18.85
C THR A 215 10.68 2.29 17.94
N ARG A 216 11.36 2.41 16.79
CA ARG A 216 11.57 1.33 15.81
C ARG A 216 12.89 0.59 16.06
N SER A 217 12.99 -0.61 15.50
CA SER A 217 14.21 -1.43 15.57
C SER A 217 14.47 -2.16 14.24
N GLY A 218 15.73 -2.59 14.06
CA GLY A 218 16.18 -3.33 12.87
C GLY A 218 15.94 -2.57 11.56
N ASP A 219 15.52 -3.30 10.52
CA ASP A 219 15.30 -2.75 9.18
C ASP A 219 14.30 -1.59 9.14
N THR A 220 13.27 -1.60 9.99
CA THR A 220 12.26 -0.53 10.03
C THR A 220 12.81 0.79 10.56
N ARG A 221 13.82 0.71 11.43
CA ARG A 221 14.55 1.87 11.95
C ARG A 221 15.51 2.40 10.89
N ASP A 222 16.27 1.50 10.27
CA ASP A 222 17.20 1.88 9.20
C ASP A 222 16.47 2.60 8.06
N LEU A 223 15.30 2.08 7.66
CA LEU A 223 14.47 2.68 6.62
C LEU A 223 13.93 4.08 7.03
N ALA A 224 13.62 4.28 8.32
CA ALA A 224 13.20 5.58 8.83
C ALA A 224 14.34 6.61 8.85
N ILE A 225 15.56 6.18 9.18
CA ILE A 225 16.76 7.03 9.10
C ILE A 225 17.02 7.40 7.63
N LEU A 226 16.93 6.42 6.72
CA LEU A 226 17.09 6.62 5.28
C LEU A 226 16.07 7.63 4.73
N GLU A 227 14.80 7.54 5.16
CA GLU A 227 13.75 8.49 4.77
C GLU A 227 14.08 9.92 5.20
N LEU A 228 14.51 10.12 6.45
CA LEU A 228 14.87 11.44 6.97
C LEU A 228 16.10 12.02 6.24
N ALA A 229 17.14 11.21 6.06
CA ALA A 229 18.36 11.62 5.37
C ALA A 229 18.09 11.98 3.90
N TRP A 230 17.29 11.18 3.21
CA TRP A 230 16.93 11.46 1.83
C TRP A 230 16.06 12.72 1.70
N ARG A 231 15.12 12.90 2.63
CA ARG A 231 14.29 14.12 2.70
C ARG A 231 15.16 15.38 2.85
N ALA A 232 16.16 15.34 3.72
CA ALA A 232 17.10 16.44 3.88
C ALA A 232 17.88 16.71 2.58
N TYR A 233 18.35 15.66 1.91
CA TYR A 233 19.04 15.81 0.62
C TYR A 233 18.18 16.43 -0.48
N GLN A 234 16.90 16.08 -0.53
CA GLN A 234 15.95 16.68 -1.48
C GLN A 234 15.74 18.19 -1.24
N ILE A 235 15.92 18.67 0.00
CA ILE A 235 15.74 20.07 0.38
C ILE A 235 17.05 20.86 0.24
N GLY A 236 18.13 20.35 0.83
CA GLY A 236 19.39 21.09 1.01
C GLY A 236 20.57 20.60 0.16
N GLY A 237 20.41 19.51 -0.58
CA GLY A 237 21.51 18.91 -1.35
C GLY A 237 22.51 18.15 -0.47
N ALA A 238 23.75 17.98 -0.97
CA ALA A 238 24.80 17.25 -0.27
C ALA A 238 25.28 17.99 1.00
N PRO A 239 25.79 17.29 2.02
CA PRO A 239 26.45 17.93 3.15
C PRO A 239 27.67 18.72 2.65
N THR A 240 27.79 19.97 3.06
CA THR A 240 28.95 20.84 2.81
C THR A 240 29.96 20.77 3.95
#